data_AF-A0A0U9H8B3-F1
#
_entry.id   AF-A0A0U9H8B3-F1
#
_cell.length_a   1.000
_cell.length_b   1.000
_cell.length_c   1.000
_cell.angle_alpha   90.00
_cell.angle_beta   90.00
_cell.angle_gamma   90.00
#
_symmetry.space_group_name_H-M   'P 1'
#
loop_
_entity.id
_entity.type
_entity.pdbx_description
1 polymer ?
#
loop_
_entity_poly.entity_id
_entity_poly.type
_entity_poly.pdbx_seq_one_letter_code
_entity_poly.pdbx_strand_id
1 'polypeptide(L)'
;MDKEELQRFSKPVADVYLAIEDRLLVNIAKKIARDNDILVDIEENGDIRKIESWQLKKLNELDALTQEHIKIISKQSGKTAEEVEKMLSGAGYKAVNDIEGDMKNAADKGKLTMPEVKPKDSSALKDVLRGYEQQAKNKLNLTNTTMIDMSNQKYLNVINETTGKVLAGATSAQQALRESIRGLAVQGVPALVDKSGRQWSTEAYVNMVMRSTTNNVANSMQETRMDEYGVDLVEISAHDGARPLCEPYQGRIFSRSGDHPRYPPLSETSMGEPAGLFGVNCGHMQYPYFEGTKKTYKPVKPEVNDRIYQESQKQRYLEREVRKAKRELAMMIELGDKQGIAEADDLIKERQANVRQFINDTGRTRRIGREQIR
;
A
#
# COMPACT_ATOMS: atom_id res chain seq x y z
N MET A 1 18.35 -6.18 8.24
CA MET A 1 17.43 -5.45 7.36
C MET A 1 16.47 -4.67 8.24
N ASP A 2 16.31 -3.38 7.97
CA ASP A 2 15.42 -2.53 8.77
C ASP A 2 14.04 -2.29 8.11
N LYS A 3 13.14 -1.64 8.86
CA LYS A 3 11.78 -1.32 8.42
C LYS A 3 11.73 -0.37 7.22
N GLU A 4 12.72 0.51 7.03
CA GLU A 4 12.77 1.39 5.87
C GLU A 4 13.20 0.63 4.62
N GLU A 5 14.18 -0.27 4.73
CA GLU A 5 14.63 -1.15 3.66
C GLU A 5 13.48 -2.05 3.15
N LEU A 6 12.73 -2.68 4.06
CA LEU A 6 11.52 -3.46 3.71
C LEU A 6 10.51 -2.63 2.91
N GLN A 7 10.32 -1.37 3.30
CA GLN A 7 9.42 -0.47 2.57
C GLN A 7 9.95 -0.13 1.17
N ARG A 8 11.27 -0.01 0.99
CA ARG A 8 11.89 0.25 -0.32
C ARG A 8 11.66 -0.91 -1.28
N PHE A 9 11.73 -2.16 -0.82
CA PHE A 9 11.41 -3.32 -1.65
C PHE A 9 9.96 -3.32 -2.13
N SER A 10 8.99 -3.00 -1.26
CA SER A 10 7.55 -3.02 -1.61
C SER A 10 7.09 -1.85 -2.48
N LYS A 11 7.85 -0.76 -2.52
CA LYS A 11 7.46 0.50 -3.13
C LYS A 11 7.21 0.43 -4.65
N PRO A 12 8.06 -0.21 -5.48
CA PRO A 12 7.86 -0.27 -6.92
C PRO A 12 6.52 -0.89 -7.31
N VAL A 13 6.13 -2.00 -6.68
CA VAL A 13 4.83 -2.66 -6.96
C VAL A 13 3.67 -1.76 -6.57
N ALA A 14 3.73 -1.12 -5.39
CA ALA A 14 2.70 -0.18 -4.97
C ALA A 14 2.59 1.02 -5.93
N ASP A 15 3.71 1.56 -6.39
CA ASP A 15 3.74 2.67 -7.34
C ASP A 15 3.13 2.30 -8.71
N VAL A 16 3.27 1.05 -9.17
CA VAL A 16 2.58 0.57 -10.39
C VAL A 16 1.07 0.64 -10.24
N TYR A 17 0.49 0.14 -9.15
CA TYR A 17 -0.95 0.16 -8.93
C TYR A 17 -1.52 1.55 -8.70
N LEU A 18 -0.75 2.41 -8.03
CA LEU A 18 -1.08 3.81 -7.88
C LEU A 18 -1.13 4.54 -9.24
N ALA A 19 -0.20 4.20 -10.16
CA ALA A 19 -0.24 4.72 -11.53
C ALA A 19 -1.43 4.18 -12.32
N ILE A 20 -1.81 2.91 -12.10
CA ILE A 20 -3.02 2.34 -12.69
C ILE A 20 -4.25 3.14 -12.22
N GLU A 21 -4.44 3.32 -10.91
CA GLU A 21 -5.57 4.08 -10.36
C GLU A 21 -5.64 5.49 -10.97
N ASP A 22 -4.52 6.22 -10.95
CA ASP A 22 -4.48 7.60 -11.46
C ASP A 22 -4.84 7.64 -12.97
N ARG A 23 -4.39 6.66 -13.77
CA ARG A 23 -4.75 6.54 -15.20
C ARG A 23 -6.21 6.17 -15.43
N LEU A 24 -6.80 5.28 -14.62
CA LEU A 24 -8.22 4.93 -14.73
C LEU A 24 -9.09 6.16 -14.45
N LEU A 25 -8.76 6.93 -13.42
CA LEU A 25 -9.49 8.14 -13.05
C LEU A 25 -9.38 9.24 -14.12
N VAL A 26 -8.18 9.47 -14.65
CA VAL A 26 -7.96 10.38 -15.77
C VAL A 26 -8.73 9.93 -17.01
N ASN A 27 -8.80 8.61 -17.28
CA ASN A 27 -9.55 8.09 -18.41
C ASN A 27 -11.07 8.31 -18.25
N ILE A 28 -11.59 8.13 -17.04
CA ILE A 28 -12.98 8.48 -16.70
C ILE A 28 -13.23 9.96 -16.97
N ALA A 29 -12.38 10.86 -16.46
CA ALA A 29 -12.53 12.30 -16.68
C ALA A 29 -12.50 12.65 -18.18
N LYS A 30 -11.59 12.05 -18.96
CA LYS A 30 -11.51 12.22 -20.42
C LYS A 30 -12.78 11.79 -21.14
N LYS A 31 -13.37 10.66 -20.76
CA LYS A 31 -14.63 10.19 -21.38
C LYS A 31 -15.78 11.11 -21.05
N ILE A 32 -15.89 11.51 -19.78
CA ILE A 32 -16.89 12.47 -19.33
C ILE A 32 -16.76 13.81 -20.07
N ALA A 33 -15.54 14.32 -20.28
CA ALA A 33 -15.29 15.60 -20.93
C ALA A 33 -15.73 15.69 -22.41
N ARG A 34 -15.82 14.56 -23.11
CA ARG A 34 -16.29 14.53 -24.51
C ARG A 34 -17.75 14.98 -24.59
N ASP A 35 -18.16 15.59 -25.69
CA ASP A 35 -19.58 15.93 -25.92
C ASP A 35 -20.24 16.66 -24.72
N ASN A 36 -19.46 17.55 -24.07
CA ASN A 36 -19.93 18.42 -22.99
C ASN A 36 -20.78 19.60 -23.52
N ASP A 37 -20.99 19.68 -24.84
CA ASP A 37 -21.87 20.65 -25.51
C ASP A 37 -23.28 20.62 -24.92
N ILE A 38 -23.77 19.44 -24.54
CA ILE A 38 -25.10 19.30 -23.92
C ILE A 38 -25.15 19.98 -22.54
N LEU A 39 -24.10 19.85 -21.73
CA LEU A 39 -24.07 20.47 -20.40
C LEU A 39 -23.96 21.99 -20.51
N VAL A 40 -23.17 22.49 -21.46
CA VAL A 40 -23.06 23.93 -21.76
C VAL A 40 -24.40 24.48 -22.24
N ASP A 41 -25.06 23.79 -23.17
CA ASP A 41 -26.38 24.17 -23.70
C ASP A 41 -27.47 24.18 -22.61
N ILE A 42 -27.45 23.23 -21.67
CA ILE A 42 -28.35 23.27 -20.49
C ILE A 42 -28.11 24.53 -19.65
N GLU A 43 -26.86 24.94 -19.48
CA GLU A 43 -26.50 26.09 -18.65
C GLU A 43 -26.80 27.43 -19.34
N GLU A 44 -26.62 27.51 -20.65
CA GLU A 44 -26.90 28.70 -21.45
C GLU A 44 -28.40 28.87 -21.76
N ASN A 45 -29.11 27.77 -22.04
CA ASN A 45 -30.49 27.81 -22.56
C ASN A 45 -31.54 27.25 -21.59
N GLY A 46 -31.13 26.64 -20.47
CA GLY A 46 -32.02 26.23 -19.38
C GLY A 46 -32.90 24.99 -19.62
N ASP A 47 -32.78 24.30 -20.75
CA ASP A 47 -33.58 23.09 -21.04
C ASP A 47 -32.97 21.84 -20.36
N ILE A 48 -33.23 21.71 -19.05
CA ILE A 48 -32.67 20.65 -18.21
C ILE A 48 -32.99 19.23 -18.70
N ARG A 49 -34.05 19.02 -19.50
CA ARG A 49 -34.43 17.71 -20.05
C ARG A 49 -33.35 17.11 -20.95
N LYS A 50 -32.47 17.94 -21.51
CA LYS A 50 -31.33 17.49 -22.32
C LYS A 50 -30.32 16.68 -21.51
N ILE A 51 -30.36 16.73 -20.17
CA ILE A 51 -29.49 15.92 -19.31
C ILE A 51 -29.68 14.41 -19.52
N GLU A 52 -30.90 13.98 -19.86
CA GLU A 52 -31.19 12.57 -20.17
C GLU A 52 -30.46 12.12 -21.45
N SER A 53 -30.36 13.02 -22.44
CA SER A 53 -29.60 12.76 -23.66
C SER A 53 -28.10 12.67 -23.39
N TRP A 54 -27.58 13.54 -22.51
CA TRP A 54 -26.19 13.44 -22.05
C TRP A 54 -25.94 12.11 -21.31
N GLN A 55 -26.82 11.73 -20.39
CA GLN A 55 -26.74 10.47 -19.65
C GLN A 55 -26.70 9.27 -20.60
N LEU A 56 -27.63 9.19 -21.56
CA LEU A 56 -27.68 8.11 -22.53
C LEU A 56 -26.40 8.03 -23.38
N LYS A 57 -25.87 9.17 -23.86
CA LYS A 57 -24.59 9.20 -24.57
C LYS A 57 -23.46 8.62 -23.70
N LYS A 58 -23.35 9.03 -22.44
CA LYS A 58 -22.30 8.55 -21.53
C LYS A 58 -22.44 7.07 -21.18
N LEU A 59 -23.66 6.57 -21.01
CA LEU A 59 -23.92 5.15 -20.78
C LEU A 59 -23.48 4.30 -21.99
N ASN A 60 -23.68 4.79 -23.22
CA ASN A 60 -23.24 4.10 -24.43
C ASN A 60 -21.71 4.02 -24.59
N GLU A 61 -20.94 4.83 -23.85
CA GLU A 61 -19.47 4.76 -23.85
C GLU A 61 -18.89 3.73 -22.86
N LEU A 62 -19.73 3.09 -22.02
CA LEU A 62 -19.27 2.22 -20.93
C LEU A 62 -18.42 1.03 -21.43
N ASP A 63 -18.81 0.40 -22.53
CA ASP A 63 -18.03 -0.73 -23.09
C ASP A 63 -16.67 -0.26 -23.58
N ALA A 64 -16.63 0.85 -24.32
CA ALA A 64 -15.37 1.44 -24.80
C ALA A 64 -14.45 1.83 -23.63
N LEU A 65 -15.00 2.43 -22.57
CA LEU A 65 -14.26 2.73 -21.33
C LEU A 65 -13.70 1.45 -20.70
N THR A 66 -14.51 0.39 -20.60
CA THR A 66 -14.10 -0.91 -20.04
C THR A 66 -12.91 -1.49 -20.80
N GLN A 67 -12.97 -1.47 -22.13
CA GLN A 67 -11.86 -1.96 -22.97
C GLN A 67 -10.58 -1.14 -22.81
N GLU A 68 -10.70 0.18 -22.62
CA GLU A 68 -9.56 1.05 -22.33
C GLU A 68 -8.94 0.76 -20.96
N HIS A 69 -9.78 0.53 -19.94
CA HIS A 69 -9.33 0.17 -18.58
C HIS A 69 -8.61 -1.18 -18.55
N ILE A 70 -9.13 -2.19 -19.24
CA ILE A 70 -8.46 -3.48 -19.43
C ILE A 70 -7.07 -3.29 -20.05
N LYS A 71 -6.95 -2.42 -21.07
CA LYS A 71 -5.66 -2.09 -21.71
C LYS A 71 -4.70 -1.35 -20.78
N ILE A 72 -5.20 -0.44 -19.93
CA ILE A 72 -4.37 0.29 -18.95
C ILE A 72 -3.73 -0.70 -17.97
N ILE A 73 -4.53 -1.64 -17.45
CA ILE A 73 -4.07 -2.63 -16.47
C ILE A 73 -3.14 -3.66 -17.14
N SER A 74 -3.52 -4.21 -18.29
CA SER A 74 -2.74 -5.26 -18.96
C SER A 74 -1.34 -4.79 -19.39
N LYS A 75 -1.20 -3.52 -19.79
CA LYS A 75 0.10 -2.90 -20.08
C LYS A 75 1.06 -2.88 -18.89
N GLN A 76 0.56 -2.97 -17.66
CA GLN A 76 1.36 -2.97 -16.43
C GLN A 76 1.56 -4.37 -15.84
N SER A 77 0.85 -5.39 -16.31
CA SER A 77 0.91 -6.75 -15.74
C SER A 77 2.31 -7.37 -15.83
N GLY A 78 3.00 -7.23 -16.96
CA GLY A 78 4.37 -7.75 -17.13
C GLY A 78 5.36 -7.11 -16.17
N LYS A 79 5.32 -5.77 -16.08
CA LYS A 79 6.13 -4.99 -15.13
C LYS A 79 5.81 -5.39 -13.68
N THR A 80 4.53 -5.59 -13.36
CA THR A 80 4.11 -6.00 -12.01
C THR A 80 4.71 -7.34 -11.61
N ALA A 81 4.70 -8.33 -12.51
CA ALA A 81 5.26 -9.65 -12.22
C ALA A 81 6.77 -9.59 -11.93
N GLU A 82 7.51 -8.84 -12.74
CA GLU A 82 8.95 -8.63 -12.58
C GLU A 82 9.29 -7.90 -11.27
N GLU A 83 8.55 -6.84 -10.94
CA GLU A 83 8.76 -6.08 -9.70
C GLU A 83 8.44 -6.94 -8.45
N VAL A 84 7.44 -7.83 -8.52
CA VAL A 84 7.13 -8.77 -7.42
C VAL A 84 8.27 -9.75 -7.20
N GLU A 85 8.81 -10.34 -8.26
CA GLU A 85 9.94 -11.29 -8.16
C GLU A 85 11.18 -10.59 -7.58
N LYS A 86 11.52 -9.40 -8.08
CA LYS A 86 12.64 -8.60 -7.54
C LYS A 86 12.43 -8.21 -6.08
N MET A 87 11.22 -7.78 -5.72
CA MET A 87 10.84 -7.41 -4.35
C MET A 87 11.03 -8.58 -3.39
N LEU A 88 10.48 -9.75 -3.72
CA LEU A 88 10.47 -10.91 -2.81
C LEU A 88 11.83 -11.60 -2.75
N SER A 89 12.47 -11.84 -3.90
CA SER A 89 13.81 -12.44 -3.93
C SER A 89 14.85 -11.53 -3.26
N GLY A 90 14.77 -10.22 -3.51
CA GLY A 90 15.64 -9.22 -2.90
C GLY A 90 15.51 -9.18 -1.38
N ALA A 91 14.27 -9.06 -0.87
CA ALA A 91 14.02 -9.02 0.57
C ALA A 91 14.38 -10.35 1.26
N GLY A 92 13.96 -11.47 0.67
CA GLY A 92 14.18 -12.82 1.20
C GLY A 92 15.66 -13.19 1.32
N TYR A 93 16.41 -13.12 0.22
CA TYR A 93 17.84 -13.47 0.26
C TYR A 93 18.68 -12.45 1.03
N LYS A 94 18.29 -11.16 1.04
CA LYS A 94 18.95 -10.20 1.91
C LYS A 94 18.75 -10.57 3.38
N ALA A 95 17.53 -10.88 3.80
CA ALA A 95 17.24 -11.27 5.19
C ALA A 95 18.07 -12.49 5.62
N VAL A 96 18.18 -13.50 4.75
CA VAL A 96 19.02 -14.68 5.01
C VAL A 96 20.50 -14.31 5.11
N ASN A 97 21.02 -13.53 4.15
CA ASN A 97 22.43 -13.13 4.15
C ASN A 97 22.80 -12.26 5.37
N ASP A 98 21.86 -11.47 5.89
CA ASP A 98 22.06 -10.63 7.07
C ASP A 98 22.31 -11.47 8.35
N ILE A 99 21.87 -12.73 8.42
CA ILE A 99 22.06 -13.62 9.59
C ILE A 99 23.07 -14.76 9.33
N GLU A 100 23.39 -15.03 8.07
CA GLU A 100 24.23 -16.17 7.65
C GLU A 100 25.63 -16.12 8.29
N GLY A 101 26.24 -14.93 8.41
CA GLY A 101 27.57 -14.77 9.00
C GLY A 101 27.63 -15.18 10.47
N ASP A 102 26.62 -14.78 11.24
CA ASP A 102 26.53 -15.10 12.67
C ASP A 102 26.33 -16.60 12.90
N MET A 103 25.48 -17.23 12.08
CA MET A 103 25.25 -18.68 12.13
C MET A 103 26.49 -19.48 11.71
N LYS A 104 27.21 -19.07 10.66
CA LYS A 104 28.48 -19.70 10.27
C LYS A 104 29.51 -19.64 11.39
N ASN A 105 29.69 -18.47 11.99
CA ASN A 105 30.62 -18.27 13.10
C ASN A 105 30.26 -19.14 14.31
N ALA A 106 28.96 -19.39 14.56
CA ALA A 106 28.50 -20.27 15.62
C ALA A 106 28.73 -21.76 15.27
N ALA A 107 28.49 -22.15 14.01
CA ALA A 107 28.76 -23.50 13.51
C ALA A 107 30.26 -23.85 13.57
N ASP A 108 31.14 -22.93 13.16
CA ASP A 108 32.60 -23.10 13.24
C ASP A 108 33.10 -23.29 14.68
N LYS A 109 32.35 -22.76 15.66
CA LYS A 109 32.62 -22.94 17.10
C LYS A 109 31.95 -24.19 17.69
N GLY A 110 31.35 -25.03 16.85
CA GLY A 110 30.66 -26.26 17.25
C GLY A 110 29.34 -26.04 17.98
N LYS A 111 28.75 -24.84 17.91
CA LYS A 111 27.46 -24.52 18.57
C LYS A 111 26.24 -24.85 17.72
N LEU A 112 26.42 -24.97 16.40
CA LEU A 112 25.38 -25.26 15.41
C LEU A 112 25.88 -26.28 14.39
N THR A 113 24.95 -26.83 13.62
CA THR A 113 25.27 -27.67 12.46
C THR A 113 25.39 -26.78 11.22
N MET A 114 26.53 -26.85 10.52
CA MET A 114 26.69 -26.14 9.25
C MET A 114 25.89 -26.84 8.14
N PRO A 115 24.97 -26.17 7.43
CA PRO A 115 24.29 -26.74 6.28
C PRO A 115 25.26 -26.98 5.12
N GLU A 116 25.09 -28.08 4.39
CA GLU A 116 25.95 -28.44 3.26
C GLU A 116 25.80 -27.51 2.04
N VAL A 117 24.65 -26.84 1.94
CA VAL A 117 24.31 -25.96 0.80
C VAL A 117 24.32 -24.49 1.19
N LYS A 118 24.72 -23.65 0.23
CA LYS A 118 24.60 -22.20 0.34
C LYS A 118 23.13 -21.79 0.29
N PRO A 119 22.76 -20.62 0.85
CA PRO A 119 21.38 -20.14 0.84
C PRO A 119 20.70 -20.14 -0.54
N LYS A 120 21.41 -19.72 -1.59
CA LYS A 120 20.88 -19.70 -2.97
C LYS A 120 20.62 -21.08 -3.57
N ASP A 121 21.20 -22.12 -2.98
CA ASP A 121 21.10 -23.50 -3.47
C ASP A 121 20.09 -24.32 -2.67
N SER A 122 19.69 -23.87 -1.46
CA SER A 122 18.65 -24.50 -0.64
C SER A 122 17.31 -24.60 -1.39
N SER A 123 16.77 -25.82 -1.49
CA SER A 123 15.45 -26.09 -2.05
C SER A 123 14.35 -25.51 -1.15
N ALA A 124 14.48 -25.66 0.17
CA ALA A 124 13.50 -25.16 1.14
C ALA A 124 13.31 -23.64 1.01
N LEU A 125 14.41 -22.88 0.89
CA LEU A 125 14.36 -21.44 0.69
C LEU A 125 13.72 -21.04 -0.65
N LYS A 126 14.00 -21.79 -1.73
CA LYS A 126 13.37 -21.57 -3.03
C LYS A 126 11.86 -21.82 -2.98
N ASP A 127 11.42 -22.84 -2.25
CA ASP A 127 10.01 -23.19 -2.15
C ASP A 127 9.22 -22.16 -1.33
N VAL A 128 9.80 -21.64 -0.24
CA VAL A 128 9.24 -20.50 0.51
C VAL A 128 9.05 -19.29 -0.41
N LEU A 129 10.10 -18.92 -1.17
CA LEU A 129 10.06 -17.79 -2.09
C LEU A 129 8.96 -17.96 -3.15
N ARG A 130 8.90 -19.12 -3.82
CA ARG A 130 7.87 -19.44 -4.83
C ARG A 130 6.45 -19.36 -4.25
N GLY A 131 6.26 -19.84 -3.02
CA GLY A 131 4.96 -19.77 -2.33
C GLY A 131 4.48 -18.34 -2.15
N TYR A 132 5.35 -17.44 -1.68
CA TYR A 132 5.03 -16.02 -1.52
C TYR A 132 4.86 -15.28 -2.85
N GLU A 133 5.64 -15.62 -3.87
CA GLU A 133 5.47 -15.08 -5.23
C GLU A 133 4.10 -15.43 -5.81
N GLN A 134 3.69 -16.70 -5.70
CA GLN A 134 2.37 -17.13 -6.18
C GLN A 134 1.24 -16.44 -5.39
N GLN A 135 1.40 -16.33 -4.06
CA GLN A 135 0.42 -15.62 -3.23
C GLN A 135 0.30 -14.15 -3.62
N ALA A 136 1.42 -13.46 -3.86
CA ALA A 136 1.44 -12.07 -4.31
C ALA A 136 0.74 -11.92 -5.66
N LYS A 137 1.10 -12.74 -6.65
CA LYS A 137 0.47 -12.76 -7.98
C LYS A 137 -1.04 -12.97 -7.91
N ASN A 138 -1.51 -13.90 -7.09
CA ASN A 138 -2.94 -14.15 -6.90
C ASN A 138 -3.69 -12.94 -6.32
N LYS A 139 -3.12 -12.29 -5.29
CA LYS A 139 -3.73 -11.08 -4.68
C LYS A 139 -3.77 -9.90 -5.65
N LEU A 140 -2.74 -9.76 -6.48
CA LEU A 140 -2.66 -8.71 -7.49
C LEU A 140 -3.60 -8.97 -8.67
N ASN A 141 -3.83 -10.22 -9.05
CA ASN A 141 -4.86 -10.58 -10.04
C ASN A 141 -6.26 -10.22 -9.54
N LEU A 142 -6.60 -10.52 -8.28
CA LEU A 142 -7.87 -10.08 -7.67
C LEU A 142 -7.99 -8.55 -7.68
N THR A 143 -6.89 -7.86 -7.40
CA THR A 143 -6.84 -6.39 -7.43
C THR A 143 -7.15 -5.87 -8.84
N ASN A 144 -6.58 -6.48 -9.87
CA ASN A 144 -6.81 -6.10 -11.27
C ASN A 144 -8.29 -6.19 -11.64
N THR A 145 -8.94 -7.32 -11.33
CA THR A 145 -10.38 -7.50 -11.60
C THR A 145 -11.22 -6.50 -10.81
N THR A 146 -10.93 -6.34 -9.51
CA THR A 146 -11.67 -5.39 -8.66
C THR A 146 -11.56 -3.96 -9.18
N MET A 147 -10.37 -3.52 -9.61
CA MET A 147 -10.19 -2.17 -10.13
C MET A 147 -10.96 -1.94 -11.43
N ILE A 148 -11.11 -2.95 -12.29
CA ILE A 148 -11.95 -2.85 -13.50
C ILE A 148 -13.42 -2.63 -13.07
N ASP A 149 -13.96 -3.55 -12.28
CA ASP A 149 -15.37 -3.51 -11.85
C ASP A 149 -15.69 -2.20 -11.13
N MET A 150 -14.82 -1.80 -10.20
CA MET A 150 -15.01 -0.58 -9.43
C MET A 150 -14.84 0.66 -10.28
N SER A 151 -13.91 0.69 -11.26
CA SER A 151 -13.77 1.85 -12.15
C SER A 151 -15.02 2.06 -13.03
N ASN A 152 -15.64 0.98 -13.49
CA ASN A 152 -16.89 1.03 -14.24
C ASN A 152 -18.05 1.52 -13.35
N GLN A 153 -18.13 1.02 -12.12
CA GLN A 153 -19.11 1.50 -11.15
C GLN A 153 -18.91 2.99 -10.84
N LYS A 154 -17.67 3.45 -10.68
CA LYS A 154 -17.36 4.87 -10.44
C LYS A 154 -17.78 5.76 -11.61
N TYR A 155 -17.57 5.30 -12.85
CA TYR A 155 -18.06 6.01 -14.03
C TYR A 155 -19.59 6.16 -14.03
N LEU A 156 -20.31 5.06 -13.77
CA LEU A 156 -21.77 5.08 -13.65
C LEU A 156 -22.26 6.01 -12.53
N ASN A 157 -21.59 6.00 -11.38
CA ASN A 157 -21.93 6.88 -10.27
C ASN A 157 -21.79 8.36 -10.66
N VAL A 158 -20.71 8.75 -11.34
CA VAL A 158 -20.54 10.14 -11.80
C VAL A 158 -21.67 10.57 -12.72
N ILE A 159 -22.07 9.71 -13.67
CA ILE A 159 -23.18 9.99 -14.58
C ILE A 159 -24.48 10.18 -13.78
N ASN A 160 -24.82 9.21 -12.94
CA ASN A 160 -26.09 9.21 -12.20
C ASN A 160 -26.17 10.36 -11.18
N GLU A 161 -25.09 10.64 -10.46
CA GLU A 161 -25.00 11.74 -9.49
C GLU A 161 -25.13 13.10 -10.20
N THR A 162 -24.45 13.27 -11.34
CA THR A 162 -24.53 14.51 -12.13
C THR A 162 -25.96 14.73 -12.65
N THR A 163 -26.56 13.71 -13.28
CA THR A 163 -27.94 13.78 -13.78
C THR A 163 -28.92 14.09 -12.65
N GLY A 164 -28.82 13.39 -11.52
CA GLY A 164 -29.71 13.58 -10.37
C GLY A 164 -29.64 15.00 -9.82
N LYS A 165 -28.44 15.58 -9.69
CA LYS A 165 -28.26 16.97 -9.22
C LYS A 165 -28.85 18.00 -10.17
N VAL A 166 -28.70 17.81 -11.48
CA VAL A 166 -29.28 18.71 -12.49
C VAL A 166 -30.81 18.64 -12.47
N LEU A 167 -31.39 17.44 -12.42
CA LEU A 167 -32.84 17.27 -12.35
C LEU A 167 -33.44 17.82 -11.06
N ALA A 168 -32.70 17.78 -9.95
CA ALA A 168 -33.11 18.38 -8.69
C ALA A 168 -33.11 19.93 -8.72
N GLY A 169 -32.44 20.55 -9.70
CA GLY A 169 -32.38 22.01 -9.86
C GLY A 169 -31.60 22.75 -8.77
N ALA A 170 -30.83 22.05 -7.94
CA ALA A 170 -30.10 22.65 -6.82
C ALA A 170 -28.80 23.35 -7.23
N THR A 171 -28.21 22.97 -8.38
CA THR A 171 -26.92 23.47 -8.88
C THR A 171 -26.93 23.52 -10.42
N SER A 172 -26.03 24.30 -11.02
CA SER A 172 -25.85 24.28 -12.48
C SER A 172 -25.30 22.93 -12.96
N ALA A 173 -25.41 22.64 -14.26
CA ALA A 173 -24.92 21.40 -14.87
C ALA A 173 -23.40 21.23 -14.72
N GLN A 174 -22.63 22.29 -14.94
CA GLN A 174 -21.19 22.27 -14.71
C GLN A 174 -20.84 22.09 -13.22
N GLN A 175 -21.55 22.76 -12.31
CA GLN A 175 -21.32 22.58 -10.88
C GLN A 175 -21.64 21.15 -10.43
N ALA A 176 -22.76 20.57 -10.90
CA ALA A 176 -23.13 19.20 -10.61
C ALA A 176 -22.02 18.22 -11.04
N LEU A 177 -21.50 18.39 -12.26
CA LEU A 177 -20.44 17.55 -12.79
C LEU A 177 -19.13 17.69 -11.99
N ARG A 178 -18.71 18.93 -11.72
CA ARG A 178 -17.53 19.27 -10.92
C ARG A 178 -17.58 18.58 -9.56
N GLU A 179 -18.70 18.67 -8.85
CA GLU A 179 -18.84 18.05 -7.55
C GLU A 179 -18.81 16.51 -7.60
N SER A 180 -19.42 15.90 -8.62
CA SER A 180 -19.39 14.44 -8.83
C SER A 180 -17.96 13.95 -9.11
N ILE A 181 -17.20 14.68 -9.94
CA ILE A 181 -15.81 14.35 -10.26
C ILE A 181 -14.88 14.57 -9.07
N ARG A 182 -15.09 15.65 -8.29
CA ARG A 182 -14.40 15.87 -7.01
C ARG A 182 -14.64 14.70 -6.05
N GLY A 183 -15.90 14.27 -5.91
CA GLY A 183 -16.27 13.10 -5.11
C GLY A 183 -15.52 11.84 -5.54
N LEU A 184 -15.48 11.58 -6.85
CA LEU A 184 -14.70 10.49 -7.42
C LEU A 184 -13.20 10.61 -7.12
N ALA A 185 -12.59 11.79 -7.29
CA ALA A 185 -11.17 12.00 -7.02
C ALA A 185 -10.79 11.70 -5.56
N VAL A 186 -11.64 12.13 -4.61
CA VAL A 186 -11.45 11.90 -3.17
C VAL A 186 -11.59 10.42 -2.81
N GLN A 187 -12.56 9.72 -3.40
CA GLN A 187 -12.79 8.29 -3.14
C GLN A 187 -11.75 7.39 -3.82
N GLY A 188 -11.34 7.74 -5.05
CA GLY A 188 -10.47 6.93 -5.90
C GLY A 188 -11.15 5.67 -6.45
N VAL A 189 -10.33 4.79 -7.03
CA VAL A 189 -10.76 3.45 -7.46
C VAL A 189 -10.27 2.45 -6.40
N PRO A 190 -11.18 1.76 -5.69
CA PRO A 190 -10.81 0.73 -4.73
C PRO A 190 -10.07 -0.45 -5.38
N ALA A 191 -9.07 -0.97 -4.67
CA ALA A 191 -8.31 -2.16 -5.07
C ALA A 191 -8.87 -3.47 -4.48
N LEU A 192 -9.70 -3.35 -3.45
CA LEU A 192 -10.39 -4.47 -2.83
C LEU A 192 -11.76 -4.00 -2.31
N VAL A 193 -12.77 -4.83 -2.50
CA VAL A 193 -14.01 -4.80 -1.71
C VAL A 193 -13.99 -6.03 -0.81
N ASP A 194 -14.01 -5.82 0.52
CA ASP A 194 -13.97 -6.95 1.44
C ASP A 194 -15.34 -7.60 1.65
N LYS A 195 -15.37 -8.70 2.41
CA LYS A 195 -16.60 -9.47 2.68
C LYS A 195 -17.68 -8.65 3.41
N SER A 196 -17.32 -7.55 4.07
CA SER A 196 -18.25 -6.64 4.75
C SER A 196 -18.69 -5.49 3.84
N GLY A 197 -18.30 -5.50 2.57
CA GLY A 197 -18.61 -4.45 1.59
C GLY A 197 -17.73 -3.21 1.71
N ARG A 198 -16.70 -3.23 2.58
CA ARG A 198 -15.82 -2.07 2.73
C ARG A 198 -14.92 -1.95 1.51
N GLN A 199 -14.89 -0.75 0.94
CA GLN A 199 -13.99 -0.38 -0.14
C GLN A 199 -12.63 0.04 0.42
N TRP A 200 -11.58 -0.66 0.00
CA TRP A 200 -10.21 -0.32 0.35
C TRP A 200 -9.56 0.43 -0.81
N SER A 201 -9.09 1.66 -0.54
CA SER A 201 -8.34 2.45 -1.52
C SER A 201 -7.14 1.67 -2.05
N THR A 202 -6.78 1.90 -3.31
CA THR A 202 -5.59 1.29 -3.93
C THR A 202 -4.32 1.51 -3.11
N GLU A 203 -4.11 2.74 -2.63
CA GLU A 203 -2.96 3.05 -1.78
C GLU A 203 -2.91 2.19 -0.51
N ALA A 204 -4.00 2.13 0.26
CA ALA A 204 -4.02 1.41 1.52
C ALA A 204 -3.86 -0.10 1.34
N TYR A 205 -4.61 -0.70 0.40
CA TYR A 205 -4.63 -2.15 0.24
C TYR A 205 -3.33 -2.67 -0.37
N VAL A 206 -2.87 -2.11 -1.50
CA VAL A 206 -1.68 -2.61 -2.18
C VAL A 206 -0.44 -2.41 -1.33
N ASN A 207 -0.28 -1.25 -0.67
CA ASN A 207 0.85 -1.06 0.25
C ASN A 207 0.81 -2.05 1.41
N MET A 208 -0.37 -2.28 2.01
CA MET A 208 -0.51 -3.22 3.12
C MET A 208 -0.12 -4.63 2.70
N VAL A 209 -0.64 -5.12 1.58
CA VAL A 209 -0.36 -6.47 1.10
C VAL A 209 1.11 -6.60 0.73
N MET A 210 1.66 -5.70 -0.09
CA MET A 210 3.05 -5.82 -0.55
C MET A 210 4.05 -5.71 0.60
N ARG A 211 3.84 -4.80 1.56
CA ARG A 211 4.71 -4.70 2.75
C ARG A 211 4.65 -5.96 3.60
N SER A 212 3.44 -6.47 3.85
CA SER A 212 3.27 -7.67 4.66
C SER A 212 3.88 -8.89 3.98
N THR A 213 3.63 -9.10 2.67
CA THR A 213 4.24 -10.20 1.93
C THR A 213 5.77 -10.09 1.90
N THR A 214 6.32 -8.88 1.73
CA THR A 214 7.78 -8.66 1.76
C THR A 214 8.38 -9.01 3.13
N ASN A 215 7.75 -8.57 4.21
CA ASN A 215 8.21 -8.90 5.56
C ASN A 215 8.07 -10.40 5.87
N ASN A 216 6.99 -11.01 5.40
CA ASN A 216 6.70 -12.42 5.64
C ASN A 216 7.69 -13.33 4.89
N VAL A 217 8.01 -13.05 3.62
CA VAL A 217 9.04 -13.83 2.90
C VAL A 217 10.40 -13.70 3.57
N ALA A 218 10.74 -12.51 4.05
CA ALA A 218 12.00 -12.27 4.74
C ALA A 218 12.09 -13.07 6.06
N ASN A 219 11.05 -13.02 6.90
CA ASN A 219 11.02 -13.77 8.15
C ASN A 219 10.96 -15.28 7.90
N SER A 220 10.08 -15.77 7.02
CA SER A 220 9.97 -17.21 6.73
C SER A 220 11.25 -17.79 6.14
N MET A 221 11.96 -17.05 5.27
CA MET A 221 13.27 -17.51 4.77
C MET A 221 14.35 -17.50 5.86
N GLN A 222 14.36 -16.52 6.77
CA GLN A 222 15.25 -16.56 7.94
C GLN A 222 14.94 -17.74 8.85
N GLU A 223 13.66 -17.99 9.15
CA GLU A 223 13.20 -19.12 9.96
C GLU A 223 13.63 -20.45 9.35
N THR A 224 13.39 -20.64 8.04
CA THR A 224 13.82 -21.84 7.31
C THR A 224 15.34 -22.00 7.36
N ARG A 225 16.10 -20.92 7.18
CA ARG A 225 17.56 -21.00 7.26
C ARG A 225 18.03 -21.31 8.69
N MET A 226 17.39 -20.73 9.69
CA MET A 226 17.67 -21.03 11.10
C MET A 226 17.37 -22.50 11.43
N ASP A 227 16.34 -23.10 10.83
CA ASP A 227 16.04 -24.53 10.96
C ASP A 227 17.15 -25.41 10.37
N GLU A 228 17.67 -25.06 9.19
CA GLU A 228 18.80 -25.77 8.57
C GLU A 228 20.05 -25.76 9.46
N TYR A 229 20.26 -24.70 10.24
CA TYR A 229 21.38 -24.60 11.20
C TYR A 229 21.05 -25.19 12.59
N GLY A 230 19.78 -25.45 12.90
CA GLY A 230 19.33 -25.86 14.24
C GLY A 230 19.29 -24.72 15.28
N VAL A 231 19.02 -23.49 14.86
CA VAL A 231 18.91 -22.34 15.78
C VAL A 231 17.53 -22.29 16.44
N ASP A 232 17.50 -22.39 17.77
CA ASP A 232 16.26 -22.27 18.56
C ASP A 232 16.00 -20.86 19.10
N LEU A 233 17.04 -20.12 19.49
CA LEU A 233 16.87 -18.83 20.15
C LEU A 233 16.92 -17.68 19.17
N VAL A 234 15.97 -16.75 19.30
CA VAL A 234 15.90 -15.54 18.49
C VAL A 234 15.75 -14.28 19.33
N GLU A 235 16.46 -13.22 18.93
CA GLU A 235 16.25 -11.87 19.40
C GLU A 235 15.34 -11.13 18.42
N ILE A 236 14.26 -10.53 18.93
CA ILE A 236 13.35 -9.70 18.13
C ILE A 236 13.99 -8.35 17.90
N SER A 237 13.99 -7.87 16.65
CA SER A 237 14.53 -6.54 16.34
C SER A 237 13.83 -5.42 17.13
N ALA A 238 14.51 -4.30 17.30
CA ALA A 238 13.93 -3.10 17.91
C ALA A 238 14.01 -1.92 16.95
N HIS A 239 12.91 -1.17 16.84
CA HIS A 239 12.85 0.08 16.10
C HIS A 239 11.81 1.03 16.73
N ASP A 240 11.99 2.32 16.49
CA ASP A 240 11.01 3.32 16.95
C ASP A 240 9.67 3.19 16.22
N GLY A 241 8.58 3.54 16.91
CA GLY A 241 7.22 3.50 16.36
C GLY A 241 6.77 2.08 15.97
N ALA A 242 7.16 1.08 16.78
CA ALA A 242 6.53 -0.23 16.82
C ALA A 242 5.03 -0.12 17.14
N ARG A 243 4.25 -1.04 16.60
CA ARG A 243 2.82 -1.11 16.86
C ARG A 243 2.57 -1.54 18.30
N PRO A 244 1.44 -1.17 18.92
CA PRO A 244 1.16 -1.49 20.32
C PRO A 244 1.31 -2.96 20.70
N LEU A 245 0.94 -3.90 19.82
CA LEU A 245 1.08 -5.34 20.09
C LEU A 245 2.49 -5.88 19.83
N CYS A 246 3.37 -5.12 19.18
CA CYS A 246 4.76 -5.53 18.91
C CYS A 246 5.74 -4.91 19.90
N GLU A 247 5.42 -3.71 20.40
CA GLU A 247 6.28 -2.92 21.29
C GLU A 247 6.79 -3.71 22.52
N PRO A 248 5.96 -4.50 23.25
CA PRO A 248 6.39 -5.20 24.46
C PRO A 248 7.45 -6.30 24.25
N TYR A 249 7.72 -6.66 23.00
CA TYR A 249 8.55 -7.80 22.62
C TYR A 249 9.90 -7.39 22.00
N GLN A 250 10.11 -6.10 21.74
CA GLN A 250 11.34 -5.61 21.09
C GLN A 250 12.60 -5.86 21.93
N GLY A 251 13.67 -6.37 21.30
CA GLY A 251 14.96 -6.65 21.96
C GLY A 251 14.92 -7.76 23.02
N ARG A 252 13.82 -8.51 23.08
CA ARG A 252 13.68 -9.69 23.93
C ARG A 252 14.09 -10.94 23.15
N ILE A 253 14.55 -11.94 23.90
CA ILE A 253 14.97 -13.24 23.38
C ILE A 253 13.85 -14.23 23.65
N PHE A 254 13.53 -15.04 22.65
CA PHE A 254 12.51 -16.08 22.73
C PHE A 254 13.06 -17.39 22.17
N SER A 255 12.51 -18.51 22.63
CA SER A 255 12.69 -19.83 22.05
C SER A 255 11.66 -20.07 20.94
N ARG A 256 12.12 -20.49 19.76
CA ARG A 256 11.25 -20.80 18.62
C ARG A 256 10.48 -22.09 18.85
N SER A 257 11.14 -23.12 19.38
CA SER A 257 10.50 -24.40 19.78
C SER A 257 9.58 -24.23 20.99
N GLY A 258 9.96 -23.35 21.91
CA GLY A 258 9.28 -23.16 23.18
C GLY A 258 9.76 -24.08 24.31
N ASP A 259 10.71 -24.97 24.03
CA ASP A 259 11.20 -25.97 24.97
C ASP A 259 12.43 -25.50 25.77
N HIS A 260 12.91 -24.27 25.53
CA HIS A 260 14.12 -23.79 26.16
C HIS A 260 13.92 -23.41 27.64
N PRO A 261 14.75 -23.89 28.59
CA PRO A 261 14.51 -23.73 30.03
C PRO A 261 14.66 -22.29 30.55
N ARG A 262 15.35 -21.41 29.81
CA ARG A 262 15.66 -20.03 30.23
C ARG A 262 14.94 -18.93 29.47
N TYR A 263 14.31 -19.22 28.33
CA TYR A 263 13.71 -18.19 27.48
C TYR A 263 12.26 -18.54 27.21
N PRO A 264 11.35 -17.56 27.28
CA PRO A 264 9.95 -17.81 27.00
C PRO A 264 9.75 -18.26 25.55
N PRO A 265 8.70 -19.05 25.27
CA PRO A 265 8.36 -19.44 23.92
C PRO A 265 7.95 -18.22 23.08
N LEU A 266 8.32 -18.20 21.81
CA LEU A 266 7.93 -17.15 20.88
C LEU A 266 6.41 -17.09 20.66
N SER A 267 5.73 -18.23 20.85
CA SER A 267 4.27 -18.34 20.80
C SER A 267 3.53 -17.63 21.95
N GLU A 268 4.22 -17.26 23.04
CA GLU A 268 3.64 -16.42 24.11
C GLU A 268 3.60 -14.92 23.74
N THR A 269 4.14 -14.55 22.58
CA THR A 269 4.04 -13.18 22.07
C THR A 269 2.72 -12.93 21.34
N SER A 270 2.55 -11.75 20.73
CA SER A 270 1.40 -11.46 19.86
C SER A 270 1.50 -12.13 18.47
N MET A 271 2.49 -13.00 18.25
CA MET A 271 2.63 -13.73 16.99
C MET A 271 1.36 -14.51 16.66
N GLY A 272 0.94 -14.46 15.39
CA GLY A 272 -0.32 -15.07 14.94
C GLY A 272 -1.53 -14.13 14.97
N GLU A 273 -1.47 -13.04 15.73
CA GLU A 273 -2.49 -12.00 15.66
C GLU A 273 -2.29 -11.10 14.44
N PRO A 274 -3.37 -10.62 13.77
CA PRO A 274 -3.23 -9.75 12.60
C PRO A 274 -2.38 -8.49 12.84
N ALA A 275 -2.50 -7.89 14.04
CA ALA A 275 -1.76 -6.70 14.43
C ALA A 275 -0.51 -6.99 15.27
N GLY A 276 -0.22 -8.26 15.57
CA GLY A 276 0.89 -8.69 16.40
C GLY A 276 2.20 -8.89 15.64
N LEU A 277 3.22 -9.42 16.32
CA LEU A 277 4.53 -9.69 15.73
C LEU A 277 4.41 -10.52 14.44
N PHE A 278 5.19 -10.12 13.44
CA PHE A 278 5.20 -10.69 12.08
C PHE A 278 3.85 -10.67 11.34
N GLY A 279 2.84 -9.96 11.89
CA GLY A 279 1.55 -9.76 11.26
C GLY A 279 1.51 -8.61 10.23
N VAL A 280 0.29 -8.19 9.89
CA VAL A 280 0.01 -7.21 8.82
C VAL A 280 0.66 -5.86 9.08
N ASN A 281 1.52 -5.37 8.18
CA ASN A 281 2.33 -4.15 8.36
C ASN A 281 3.36 -4.20 9.51
N CYS A 282 3.69 -5.38 10.03
CA CYS A 282 4.85 -5.52 10.91
C CYS A 282 6.14 -5.16 10.16
N GLY A 283 7.12 -4.61 10.88
CA GLY A 283 8.47 -4.36 10.37
C GLY A 283 9.56 -5.08 11.19
N HIS A 284 9.15 -5.97 12.09
CA HIS A 284 10.05 -6.75 12.93
C HIS A 284 10.63 -7.93 12.16
N MET A 285 11.90 -8.21 12.47
CA MET A 285 12.69 -9.32 11.95
C MET A 285 13.21 -10.14 13.13
N GLN A 286 13.54 -11.41 12.87
CA GLN A 286 14.14 -12.32 13.85
C GLN A 286 15.64 -12.45 13.60
N TYR A 287 16.43 -12.36 14.66
CA TYR A 287 17.88 -12.53 14.58
C TYR A 287 18.31 -13.72 15.44
N PRO A 288 19.18 -14.61 14.95
CA PRO A 288 19.65 -15.75 15.73
C PRO A 288 20.37 -15.24 16.98
N TYR A 289 20.04 -15.82 18.13
CA TYR A 289 20.69 -15.53 19.41
C TYR A 289 21.46 -16.76 19.88
N PHE A 290 22.70 -16.55 20.33
CA PHE A 290 23.52 -17.61 20.92
C PHE A 290 23.82 -17.30 22.37
N GLU A 291 23.59 -18.24 23.26
CA GLU A 291 23.82 -18.01 24.69
C GLU A 291 25.29 -17.60 24.96
N GLY A 292 25.43 -16.57 25.80
CA GLY A 292 26.71 -15.93 26.10
C GLY A 292 27.12 -14.83 25.11
N THR A 293 26.35 -14.59 24.04
CA THR A 293 26.55 -13.43 23.16
C THR A 293 25.82 -12.20 23.68
N LYS A 294 26.35 -11.02 23.34
CA LYS A 294 25.70 -9.74 23.66
C LYS A 294 24.46 -9.58 22.80
N LYS A 295 23.39 -9.04 23.40
CA LYS A 295 22.21 -8.58 22.67
C LYS A 295 22.57 -7.49 21.68
N THR A 296 21.88 -7.51 20.55
CA THR A 296 22.03 -6.50 19.50
C THR A 296 21.16 -5.28 19.79
N TYR A 297 19.94 -5.49 20.29
CA TYR A 297 18.92 -4.45 20.40
C TYR A 297 18.73 -3.98 21.84
N LYS A 298 18.42 -2.69 21.98
CA LYS A 298 18.06 -2.07 23.25
C LYS A 298 16.55 -1.81 23.29
N PRO A 299 15.91 -1.94 24.46
CA PRO A 299 14.51 -1.57 24.62
C PRO A 299 14.30 -0.09 24.23
N VAL A 300 13.24 0.18 23.50
CA VAL A 300 12.76 1.54 23.22
C VAL A 300 11.89 1.99 24.40
N LYS A 301 11.93 3.27 24.78
CA LYS A 301 11.03 3.79 25.82
C LYS A 301 9.58 3.79 25.30
N PRO A 302 8.60 3.22 26.02
CA PRO A 302 7.23 3.10 25.54
C PRO A 302 6.62 4.44 25.11
N GLU A 303 6.83 5.51 25.88
CA GLU A 303 6.24 6.83 25.60
C GLU A 303 6.82 7.45 24.32
N VAL A 304 8.10 7.19 24.05
CA VAL A 304 8.76 7.65 22.81
C VAL A 304 8.26 6.84 21.62
N ASN A 305 8.12 5.53 21.78
CA ASN A 305 7.59 4.65 20.75
C ASN A 305 6.17 5.07 20.33
N ASP A 306 5.29 5.27 21.29
CA ASP A 306 3.89 5.61 21.07
C ASP A 306 3.75 6.97 20.38
N ARG A 307 4.50 7.97 20.83
CA ARG A 307 4.53 9.29 20.17
C ARG A 307 4.94 9.15 18.70
N ILE A 308 6.06 8.48 18.41
CA ILE A 308 6.57 8.30 17.05
C ILE A 308 5.58 7.52 16.18
N TYR A 309 4.92 6.51 16.76
CA TYR A 309 3.89 5.74 16.07
C TYR A 309 2.72 6.63 15.66
N GLN A 310 2.15 7.40 16.59
CA GLN A 310 1.01 8.28 16.34
C GLN A 310 1.33 9.39 15.34
N GLU A 311 2.48 10.04 15.50
CA GLU A 311 2.92 11.06 14.55
C GLU A 311 3.10 10.47 13.14
N SER A 312 3.57 9.23 13.02
CA SER A 312 3.69 8.57 11.72
C SER A 312 2.33 8.33 11.06
N GLN A 313 1.28 8.03 11.84
CA GLN A 313 -0.09 7.88 11.32
C GLN A 313 -0.61 9.21 10.80
N LYS A 314 -0.44 10.27 11.59
CA LYS A 314 -0.88 11.63 11.25
C LYS A 314 -0.15 12.17 10.02
N GLN A 315 1.17 11.97 9.92
CA GLN A 315 1.94 12.32 8.73
C GLN A 315 1.36 11.64 7.48
N ARG A 316 1.12 10.32 7.54
CA ARG A 316 0.57 9.57 6.40
C ARG A 316 -0.82 10.05 6.01
N TYR A 317 -1.65 10.45 6.99
CA TYR A 317 -2.95 11.05 6.69
C TYR A 317 -2.80 12.34 5.89
N LEU A 318 -1.96 13.28 6.35
CA LEU A 318 -1.74 14.55 5.67
C LEU A 318 -1.15 14.36 4.25
N GLU A 319 -0.19 13.43 4.10
CA GLU A 319 0.41 13.07 2.81
C GLU A 319 -0.65 12.57 1.81
N ARG A 320 -1.60 11.75 2.27
CA ARG A 320 -2.72 11.26 1.44
C ARG A 320 -3.67 12.36 1.01
N GLU A 321 -3.97 13.31 1.89
CA GLU A 321 -4.85 14.44 1.55
C GLU A 321 -4.24 15.32 0.44
N VAL A 322 -2.91 15.54 0.46
CA VAL A 322 -2.21 16.21 -0.65
C VAL A 322 -2.36 15.42 -1.96
N ARG A 323 -2.18 14.09 -1.90
CA ARG A 323 -2.30 13.23 -3.08
C ARG A 323 -3.71 13.29 -3.69
N LYS A 324 -4.75 13.23 -2.86
CA LYS A 324 -6.16 13.34 -3.29
C LYS A 324 -6.41 14.66 -4.03
N ALA A 325 -5.92 15.78 -3.48
CA ALA A 325 -6.08 17.09 -4.12
C ALA A 325 -5.35 17.17 -5.48
N LYS A 326 -4.17 16.56 -5.62
CA LYS A 326 -3.47 16.47 -6.92
C LYS A 326 -4.18 15.63 -7.96
N ARG A 327 -4.83 14.55 -7.52
CA ARG A 327 -5.65 13.71 -8.38
C ARG A 327 -6.90 14.45 -8.83
N GLU A 328 -7.54 15.21 -7.93
CA GLU A 328 -8.64 16.11 -8.29
C GLU A 328 -8.20 17.11 -9.36
N LEU A 329 -7.08 17.80 -9.15
CA LEU A 329 -6.51 18.71 -10.14
C LEU A 329 -6.32 18.03 -11.51
N ALA A 330 -5.71 16.84 -11.54
CA ALA A 330 -5.48 16.11 -12.78
C ALA A 330 -6.80 15.80 -13.51
N MET A 331 -7.86 15.46 -12.80
CA MET A 331 -9.17 15.21 -13.40
C MET A 331 -9.85 16.51 -13.87
N MET A 332 -9.76 17.60 -13.11
CA MET A 332 -10.33 18.91 -13.50
C MET A 332 -9.66 19.47 -14.74
N ILE A 333 -8.35 19.25 -14.92
CA ILE A 333 -7.62 19.58 -16.14
C ILE A 333 -8.24 18.88 -17.36
N GLU A 334 -8.51 17.58 -17.24
CA GLU A 334 -9.11 16.80 -18.35
C GLU A 334 -10.54 17.23 -18.67
N LEU A 335 -11.28 17.76 -17.70
CA LEU A 335 -12.59 18.38 -17.92
C LEU A 335 -12.52 19.76 -18.58
N GLY A 336 -11.35 20.42 -18.58
CA GLY A 336 -11.23 21.82 -18.98
C GLY A 336 -11.88 22.80 -18.00
N ASP A 337 -12.12 22.37 -16.76
CA ASP A 337 -12.89 23.11 -15.77
C ASP A 337 -12.01 24.13 -15.02
N LYS A 338 -11.96 25.36 -15.53
CA LYS A 338 -11.09 26.43 -15.01
C LYS A 338 -11.29 26.72 -13.52
N GLN A 339 -12.53 26.76 -13.06
CA GLN A 339 -12.82 26.99 -11.64
C GLN A 339 -12.35 25.80 -10.79
N GLY A 340 -12.47 24.57 -11.31
CA GLY A 340 -12.17 23.35 -10.56
C GLY A 340 -10.67 23.17 -10.43
N ILE A 341 -9.94 23.56 -11.47
CA ILE A 341 -8.48 23.67 -11.48
C ILE A 341 -8.02 24.64 -10.40
N ALA A 342 -8.58 25.86 -10.35
CA ALA A 342 -8.20 26.86 -9.35
C ALA A 342 -8.47 26.39 -7.91
N GLU A 343 -9.66 25.84 -7.66
CA GLU A 343 -10.05 25.31 -6.35
C GLU A 343 -9.13 24.15 -5.91
N ALA A 344 -8.82 23.21 -6.80
CA ALA A 344 -7.93 22.09 -6.50
C ALA A 344 -6.48 22.54 -6.25
N ASP A 345 -5.98 23.53 -7.01
CA ASP A 345 -4.65 24.11 -6.81
C ASP A 345 -4.50 24.78 -5.43
N ASP A 346 -5.51 25.54 -5.01
CA ASP A 346 -5.50 26.16 -3.69
C ASP A 346 -5.57 25.12 -2.57
N LEU A 347 -6.36 24.07 -2.74
CA LEU A 347 -6.39 22.94 -1.81
C LEU A 347 -5.03 22.24 -1.71
N ILE A 348 -4.30 22.06 -2.81
CA ILE A 348 -2.94 21.49 -2.78
C ILE A 348 -2.01 22.36 -1.93
N LYS A 349 -2.03 23.69 -2.13
CA LYS A 349 -1.18 24.63 -1.36
C LYS A 349 -1.49 24.55 0.12
N GLU A 350 -2.77 24.55 0.49
CA GLU A 350 -3.25 24.44 1.86
C GLU A 350 -2.78 23.11 2.50
N ARG A 351 -3.04 21.98 1.85
CA ARG A 351 -2.66 20.66 2.37
C ARG A 351 -1.15 20.50 2.50
N GLN A 352 -0.37 21.04 1.56
CA GLN A 352 1.09 21.06 1.67
C GLN A 352 1.58 21.96 2.81
N ALA A 353 0.89 23.08 3.10
CA ALA A 353 1.20 23.91 4.26
C ALA A 353 0.96 23.13 5.56
N ASN A 354 -0.14 22.39 5.65
CA ASN A 354 -0.43 21.52 6.79
C ASN A 354 0.65 20.44 6.99
N VAL A 355 1.14 19.82 5.91
CA VAL A 355 2.28 18.89 5.99
C VAL A 355 3.54 19.61 6.49
N ARG A 356 3.88 20.78 5.93
CA ARG A 356 5.06 21.55 6.36
C ARG A 356 5.00 21.92 7.84
N GLN A 357 3.85 22.41 8.30
CA GLN A 357 3.64 22.76 9.71
C GLN A 357 3.82 21.54 10.61
N PHE A 358 3.15 20.43 10.29
CA PHE A 358 3.28 19.20 11.07
C PHE A 358 4.72 18.67 11.14
N ILE A 359 5.46 18.75 10.03
CA ILE A 359 6.86 18.37 9.96
C ILE A 359 7.73 19.29 10.84
N ASN A 360 7.50 20.60 10.81
CA ASN A 360 8.20 21.56 11.67
C ASN A 360 7.91 21.28 13.17
N ASP A 361 6.66 21.01 13.52
CA ASP A 361 6.24 20.79 14.91
C ASP A 361 6.83 19.50 15.51
N THR A 362 6.98 18.46 14.68
CA THR A 362 7.42 17.12 15.12
C THR A 362 8.88 16.79 14.82
N GLY A 363 9.54 17.57 13.95
CA GLY A 363 10.91 17.29 13.47
C GLY A 363 11.04 16.07 12.54
N ARG A 364 9.93 15.54 12.04
CA ARG A 364 9.93 14.33 11.20
C ARG A 364 10.45 14.58 9.78
N THR A 365 10.92 13.55 9.10
CA THR A 365 11.31 13.67 7.68
C THR A 365 10.08 13.70 6.78
N ARG A 366 9.92 14.78 6.00
CA ARG A 366 8.89 14.87 4.95
C ARG A 366 9.12 13.82 3.87
N ARG A 367 8.08 13.10 3.46
CA ARG A 367 8.14 12.07 2.40
C ARG A 367 7.41 12.55 1.15
N ILE A 368 8.02 13.48 0.42
CA ILE A 368 7.46 14.13 -0.78
C ILE A 368 6.93 13.11 -1.79
N GLY A 369 7.61 11.98 -1.96
CA GLY A 369 7.21 10.92 -2.90
C GLY A 369 5.84 10.28 -2.61
N ARG A 370 5.31 10.39 -1.38
CA ARG A 370 3.96 9.91 -1.01
C ARG A 370 2.86 10.91 -1.36
N GLU A 371 3.22 12.18 -1.54
CA GLU A 371 2.31 13.25 -1.90
C GLU A 371 2.07 13.33 -3.42
N GLN A 372 2.72 12.49 -4.25
CA GLN A 372 2.65 12.58 -5.72
C GLN A 372 1.71 11.55 -6.33
N ILE A 373 0.98 11.97 -7.38
CA ILE A 373 0.36 11.06 -8.35
C ILE A 373 1.44 10.40 -9.23
N ARG A 374 1.09 9.31 -9.91
CA ARG A 374 2.07 8.44 -10.60
C ARG A 374 1.92 8.36 -12.11
#